data_AF-A0A7W5YD37-F1
#
_entry.id   AF-A0A7W5YD37-F1
#
_cell.length_a   1.000
_cell.length_b   1.000
_cell.length_c   1.000
_cell.angle_alpha   90.00
_cell.angle_beta   90.00
_cell.angle_gamma   90.00
#
_symmetry.space_group_name_H-M   'P 1'
#
loop_
_entity.id
_entity.type
_entity.pdbx_description
1 polymer ?
#
loop_
_entity_poly.entity_id
_entity_poly.type
_entity_poly.pdbx_seq_one_letter_code
_entity_poly.pdbx_strand_id
1 'polypeptide(L)'
;MTIEPVTELGSGGALRLPRAQVEPLSAAPPSYTEAVERYLTGASIAKSSARIYRISLTTWGWMLAGEPAPTGPARRGAKLPQFPVAAIGDPALPEVLAELAAARADEMDADTVNRELSITRKAICWWQRQGWIEADPTIGIERRPAPPDRTKALAENQIAALWRLDVALREKTCWKLLYESA
;
A
#
# COMPACT_ATOMS: atom_id res chain seq x y z
N MET A 1 8.83 -33.44 67.33
CA MET A 1 7.93 -32.26 67.30
C MET A 1 7.84 -31.84 65.84
N THR A 2 6.74 -32.25 65.21
CA THR A 2 6.52 -32.22 63.76
C THR A 2 5.79 -30.92 63.45
N ILE A 3 6.31 -30.11 62.51
CA ILE A 3 5.65 -28.89 62.04
C ILE A 3 5.16 -29.16 60.62
N GLU A 4 3.84 -29.16 60.46
CA GLU A 4 3.13 -29.35 59.19
C GLU A 4 3.29 -28.14 58.25
N PRO A 5 3.15 -28.31 56.93
CA PRO A 5 3.21 -27.20 55.98
C PRO A 5 1.88 -26.46 55.92
N VAL A 6 1.93 -25.14 56.05
CA VAL A 6 0.80 -24.26 55.73
C VAL A 6 0.67 -24.17 54.21
N THR A 7 -0.47 -24.66 53.72
CA THR A 7 -1.00 -24.46 52.38
C THR A 7 -1.42 -23.00 52.19
N GLU A 8 -0.67 -22.23 51.41
CA GLU A 8 -1.19 -20.97 50.83
C GLU A 8 -1.95 -21.27 49.53
N LEU A 9 -3.28 -21.25 49.66
CA LEU A 9 -4.21 -21.11 48.57
C LEU A 9 -4.31 -19.63 48.17
N GLY A 10 -4.06 -19.36 46.89
CA GLY A 10 -4.73 -18.29 46.16
C GLY A 10 -3.96 -16.99 46.00
N SER A 11 -3.36 -16.82 44.82
CA SER A 11 -3.51 -15.55 44.11
C SER A 11 -3.53 -15.82 42.62
N GLY A 12 -4.68 -15.57 42.01
CA GLY A 12 -4.89 -15.69 40.57
C GLY A 12 -3.97 -14.75 39.83
N GLY A 13 -2.81 -15.25 39.43
CA GLY A 13 -1.97 -14.64 38.43
C GLY A 13 -2.72 -14.67 37.11
N ALA A 14 -3.53 -13.65 36.85
CA ALA A 14 -4.02 -13.38 35.51
C ALA A 14 -2.80 -13.33 34.61
N LEU A 15 -2.62 -14.37 33.79
CA LEU A 15 -1.63 -14.42 32.74
C LEU A 15 -1.77 -13.12 31.96
N ARG A 16 -0.81 -12.21 32.16
CA ARG A 16 -0.76 -10.93 31.48
C ARG A 16 -0.54 -11.27 30.02
N LEU A 17 -1.64 -11.37 29.25
CA LEU A 17 -1.57 -11.58 27.81
C LEU A 17 -0.68 -10.46 27.26
N PRO A 18 0.45 -10.79 26.62
CA PRO A 18 1.34 -9.77 26.09
C PRO A 18 0.53 -8.90 25.12
N ARG A 19 0.49 -7.59 25.40
CA ARG A 19 -0.15 -6.60 24.52
C ARG A 19 0.56 -6.47 23.18
N ALA A 20 1.81 -6.93 23.12
CA ALA A 20 2.59 -7.03 21.90
C ALA A 20 2.44 -8.44 21.33
N GLN A 21 1.86 -8.54 20.14
CA GLN A 21 2.01 -9.74 19.32
C GLN A 21 3.46 -9.77 18.83
N VAL A 22 4.23 -10.77 19.26
CA VAL A 22 5.53 -11.07 18.66
C VAL A 22 5.22 -11.86 17.40
N GLU A 23 5.14 -11.19 16.27
CA GLU A 23 5.08 -11.86 14.97
C GLU A 23 6.43 -12.58 14.75
N PRO A 24 6.44 -13.92 14.60
CA PRO A 24 7.67 -14.64 14.28
C PRO A 24 8.20 -14.12 12.94
N LEU A 25 9.51 -13.87 12.85
CA LEU A 25 10.17 -13.60 11.58
C LEU A 25 9.89 -14.76 10.62
N SER A 26 8.99 -14.53 9.66
CA SER A 26 8.67 -15.52 8.65
C SER A 26 9.86 -15.66 7.70
N ALA A 27 10.19 -16.86 7.25
CA ALA A 27 11.22 -17.04 6.23
C ALA A 27 10.87 -16.23 4.97
N ALA A 28 11.86 -15.52 4.41
CA ALA A 28 11.65 -14.73 3.21
C ALA A 28 11.08 -15.61 2.07
N PRO A 29 10.00 -15.18 1.41
CA PRO A 29 9.46 -15.90 0.27
C PRO A 29 10.49 -15.92 -0.88
N PRO A 30 10.52 -16.99 -1.70
CA PRO A 30 11.50 -17.15 -2.76
C PRO A 30 11.31 -16.16 -3.92
N SER A 31 10.16 -15.48 -4.03
CA SER A 31 9.86 -14.57 -5.13
C SER A 31 9.18 -13.28 -4.68
N TYR A 32 9.36 -12.21 -5.46
CA TYR A 32 8.65 -10.94 -5.28
C TYR A 32 7.12 -11.11 -5.27
N THR A 33 6.57 -11.89 -6.20
CA THR A 33 5.12 -12.11 -6.29
C THR A 33 4.56 -12.74 -5.01
N GLU A 34 5.27 -13.72 -4.44
CA GLU A 34 4.87 -14.30 -3.15
C GLU A 34 5.03 -13.30 -2.00
N ALA A 35 6.06 -12.44 -2.02
CA ALA A 35 6.22 -11.37 -1.04
C ALA A 35 5.05 -10.37 -1.08
N VAL A 36 4.55 -10.06 -2.27
CA VAL A 36 3.36 -9.22 -2.48
C VAL A 36 2.12 -9.89 -1.92
N GLU A 37 1.87 -11.16 -2.24
CA GLU A 37 0.67 -11.84 -1.73
C GLU A 37 0.69 -12.02 -0.20
N ARG A 38 1.87 -12.29 0.39
CA ARG A 38 2.03 -12.28 1.85
C ARG A 38 1.82 -10.89 2.46
N TYR A 39 2.27 -9.83 1.81
CA TYR A 39 1.99 -8.46 2.25
C TYR A 39 0.48 -8.14 2.21
N LEU A 40 -0.19 -8.44 1.09
CA LEU A 40 -1.61 -8.15 0.91
C LEU A 40 -2.49 -8.92 1.90
N THR A 41 -2.08 -10.12 2.32
CA THR A 41 -2.79 -10.95 3.29
C THR A 41 -2.42 -10.63 4.74
N GLY A 42 -1.13 -10.45 5.03
CA GLY A 42 -0.61 -10.27 6.39
C GLY A 42 -0.66 -8.83 6.92
N ALA A 43 -0.63 -7.82 6.05
CA ALA A 43 -0.64 -6.42 6.48
C ALA A 43 -2.05 -5.86 6.79
N SER A 44 -3.07 -6.73 6.88
CA SER A 44 -4.48 -6.34 7.13
C SER A 44 -5.01 -5.29 6.15
N ILE A 45 -4.62 -5.38 4.87
CA ILE A 45 -5.10 -4.46 3.84
C ILE A 45 -6.60 -4.70 3.61
N ALA A 46 -7.39 -3.63 3.67
CA ALA A 46 -8.82 -3.72 3.42
C ALA A 46 -9.09 -4.34 2.03
N LYS A 47 -10.10 -5.22 1.94
CA LYS A 47 -10.48 -5.88 0.68
C LYS A 47 -10.76 -4.87 -0.45
N SER A 48 -11.34 -3.72 -0.12
CA SER A 48 -11.60 -2.63 -1.06
C SER A 48 -10.33 -2.01 -1.67
N SER A 49 -9.19 -2.10 -0.96
CA SER A 49 -7.91 -1.50 -1.38
C SER A 49 -6.95 -2.49 -2.03
N ALA A 50 -7.14 -3.80 -1.80
CA ALA A 50 -6.24 -4.85 -2.25
C ALA A 50 -5.95 -4.81 -3.77
N ARG A 51 -6.97 -4.50 -4.58
CA ARG A 51 -6.81 -4.37 -6.04
C ARG A 51 -5.85 -3.24 -6.41
N ILE A 52 -6.02 -2.07 -5.82
CA ILE A 52 -5.16 -0.90 -6.12
C ILE A 52 -3.73 -1.18 -5.67
N TYR A 53 -3.56 -1.77 -4.49
CA TYR A 53 -2.25 -2.15 -3.98
C TYR A 53 -1.54 -3.13 -4.91
N ARG A 54 -2.24 -4.17 -5.37
CA ARG A 54 -1.68 -5.13 -6.33
C ARG A 54 -1.26 -4.45 -7.63
N ILE A 55 -2.08 -3.56 -8.20
CA ILE A 55 -1.74 -2.83 -9.43
C ILE A 55 -0.48 -1.97 -9.24
N SER A 56 -0.38 -1.24 -8.13
CA SER A 56 0.78 -0.41 -7.80
C SER A 56 2.03 -1.26 -7.61
N LEU A 57 1.94 -2.37 -6.87
CA LEU A 57 3.07 -3.28 -6.64
C LEU A 57 3.46 -4.07 -7.89
N THR A 58 2.53 -4.39 -8.79
CA THR A 58 2.89 -4.94 -10.10
C THR A 58 3.67 -3.92 -10.92
N THR A 59 3.24 -2.66 -10.93
CA THR A 59 3.93 -1.59 -11.68
C THR A 59 5.34 -1.37 -11.11
N TRP A 60 5.48 -1.24 -9.79
CA TRP A 60 6.78 -1.11 -9.13
C TRP A 60 7.62 -2.37 -9.19
N GLY A 61 7.03 -3.56 -9.33
CA GLY A 61 7.77 -4.80 -9.47
C GLY A 61 8.63 -4.86 -10.74
N TRP A 62 8.24 -4.17 -11.82
CA TRP A 62 9.11 -3.99 -12.99
C TRP A 62 10.35 -3.17 -12.63
N MET A 63 10.13 -2.01 -12.00
CA MET A 63 11.21 -1.09 -11.68
C MET A 63 12.15 -1.65 -10.60
N LEU A 64 11.62 -2.41 -9.64
CA LEU A 64 12.39 -3.15 -8.64
C LEU A 64 13.20 -4.31 -9.25
N ALA A 65 12.82 -4.79 -10.43
CA ALA A 65 13.62 -5.73 -11.22
C ALA A 65 14.65 -5.03 -12.12
N GLY A 66 14.74 -3.70 -12.08
CA GLY A 66 15.60 -2.90 -12.95
C GLY A 66 15.02 -2.65 -14.35
N GLU A 67 13.73 -2.90 -14.57
CA GLU A 67 13.08 -2.74 -15.88
C GLU A 67 12.01 -1.63 -15.86
N PRO A 68 11.81 -0.88 -16.96
CA PRO A 68 10.73 0.09 -17.04
C PRO A 68 9.37 -0.59 -17.00
N ALA A 69 8.42 -0.01 -16.26
CA ALA A 69 7.06 -0.52 -16.21
C ALA A 69 6.37 -0.34 -17.58
N PRO A 70 5.73 -1.37 -18.15
CA PRO A 70 5.12 -1.27 -19.47
C PRO A 70 3.98 -0.24 -19.47
N THR A 71 3.85 0.52 -20.55
CA THR A 71 2.79 1.52 -20.76
C THR A 71 2.02 1.30 -22.06
N GLY A 72 0.84 1.92 -22.15
CA GLY A 72 -0.02 1.84 -23.34
C GLY A 72 -0.32 0.39 -23.77
N PRO A 73 -0.26 0.08 -25.08
CA PRO A 73 -0.51 -1.26 -25.62
C PRO A 73 0.40 -2.35 -25.05
N ALA A 74 1.64 -2.02 -24.69
CA ALA A 74 2.63 -2.98 -24.17
C ALA A 74 2.21 -3.59 -22.82
N ARG A 75 1.27 -2.96 -22.10
CA ARG A 75 0.72 -3.52 -20.85
C ARG A 75 -0.03 -4.84 -21.07
N ARG A 76 -0.63 -5.03 -22.25
CA ARG A 76 -1.48 -6.20 -22.50
C ARG A 76 -0.61 -7.45 -22.66
N GLY A 77 -0.76 -8.39 -21.73
CA GLY A 77 0.00 -9.65 -21.76
C GLY A 77 1.43 -9.53 -21.21
N ALA A 78 1.85 -8.35 -20.75
CA ALA A 78 3.13 -8.20 -20.08
C ALA A 78 3.17 -9.06 -18.82
N LYS A 79 4.20 -9.89 -18.71
CA LYS A 79 4.44 -10.76 -17.57
C LYS A 79 5.51 -10.12 -16.70
N LEU A 80 5.17 -9.89 -15.43
CA LEU A 80 6.10 -9.33 -14.45
C LEU A 80 7.40 -10.17 -14.42
N PRO A 81 8.59 -9.52 -14.40
CA PRO A 81 9.85 -10.21 -14.21
C PRO A 81 9.84 -11.06 -12.93
N GLN A 82 10.45 -12.25 -13.01
CA GLN A 82 10.59 -13.13 -11.85
C GLN A 82 11.95 -12.91 -11.20
N PHE A 83 11.95 -12.47 -9.95
CA PHE A 83 13.16 -12.23 -9.18
C PHE A 83 12.92 -12.54 -7.69
N PRO A 84 13.99 -12.91 -6.94
CA PRO A 84 13.88 -13.16 -5.52
C PRO A 84 13.68 -11.86 -4.75
N VAL A 85 12.93 -11.90 -3.64
CA VAL A 85 12.70 -10.70 -2.80
C VAL A 85 14.01 -10.12 -2.25
N ALA A 86 15.01 -10.98 -2.03
CA ALA A 86 16.34 -10.57 -1.55
C ALA A 86 17.08 -9.66 -2.55
N ALA A 87 16.78 -9.72 -3.84
CA ALA A 87 17.41 -8.85 -4.85
C ALA A 87 17.05 -7.37 -4.66
N ILE A 88 15.97 -7.06 -3.92
CA ILE A 88 15.59 -5.70 -3.56
C ILE A 88 16.65 -5.04 -2.66
N GLY A 89 17.43 -5.84 -1.93
CA GLY A 89 18.52 -5.36 -1.07
C GLY A 89 19.82 -5.06 -1.80
N ASP A 90 19.87 -5.16 -3.13
CA ASP A 90 21.07 -4.82 -3.92
C ASP A 90 21.44 -3.34 -3.73
N PRO A 91 22.68 -3.03 -3.29
CA PRO A 91 23.11 -1.64 -3.09
C PRO A 91 23.16 -0.79 -4.36
N ALA A 92 23.17 -1.39 -5.56
CA ALA A 92 23.11 -0.67 -6.84
C ALA A 92 21.67 -0.34 -7.27
N LEU A 93 20.66 -1.01 -6.71
CA LEU A 93 19.26 -0.82 -7.09
C LEU A 93 18.73 0.61 -6.87
N PRO A 94 19.08 1.35 -5.80
CA PRO A 94 18.51 2.69 -5.57
C PRO A 94 18.74 3.67 -6.73
N GLU A 95 19.92 3.66 -7.34
CA GLU A 95 20.27 4.56 -8.46
C GLU A 95 19.43 4.23 -9.70
N VAL A 96 19.41 2.95 -10.10
CA VAL A 96 18.61 2.45 -11.22
C VAL A 96 17.11 2.70 -10.98
N LEU A 97 16.64 2.45 -9.76
CA LEU A 97 15.24 2.64 -9.39
C LEU A 97 14.84 4.11 -9.43
N ALA A 98 15.72 5.03 -9.05
CA ALA A 98 15.47 6.47 -9.13
C ALA A 98 15.30 6.93 -10.58
N GLU A 99 16.14 6.46 -11.51
CA GLU A 99 16.02 6.76 -12.94
C GLU A 99 14.70 6.23 -13.52
N LEU A 100 14.35 4.98 -13.23
CA LEU A 100 13.10 4.37 -13.69
C LEU A 100 11.87 5.07 -13.08
N ALA A 101 11.93 5.45 -11.81
CA ALA A 101 10.86 6.19 -11.14
C ALA A 101 10.71 7.61 -11.72
N ALA A 102 11.80 8.29 -12.08
CA ALA A 102 11.77 9.58 -12.75
C ALA A 102 11.09 9.48 -14.13
N ALA A 103 11.49 8.50 -14.96
CA ALA A 103 10.86 8.26 -16.26
C ALA A 103 9.35 7.95 -16.11
N ARG A 104 8.97 7.16 -15.10
CA ARG A 104 7.57 6.88 -14.76
C ARG A 104 6.80 8.14 -14.36
N ALA A 105 7.45 9.06 -13.64
CA ALA A 105 6.86 10.33 -13.20
C ALA A 105 6.64 11.33 -14.34
N ASP A 106 7.43 11.25 -15.41
CA ASP A 106 7.25 12.05 -16.61
C ASP A 106 6.03 11.60 -17.43
N GLU A 107 5.71 10.30 -17.43
CA GLU A 107 4.61 9.76 -18.22
C GLU A 107 3.23 9.89 -17.55
N MET A 108 3.17 9.98 -16.22
CA MET A 108 1.92 9.85 -15.46
C MET A 108 1.56 11.11 -14.67
N ASP A 109 0.31 11.17 -14.20
CA ASP A 109 -0.11 12.21 -13.26
C ASP A 109 0.54 12.04 -11.87
N ALA A 110 0.70 13.15 -11.16
CA ALA A 110 1.37 13.19 -9.86
C ALA A 110 0.66 12.33 -8.79
N ASP A 111 -0.67 12.25 -8.82
CA ASP A 111 -1.43 11.49 -7.82
C ASP A 111 -1.22 9.98 -7.99
N THR A 112 -1.20 9.52 -9.23
CA THR A 112 -0.92 8.12 -9.57
C THR A 112 0.47 7.71 -9.07
N VAL A 113 1.53 8.44 -9.42
CA VAL A 113 2.90 8.04 -9.04
C VAL A 113 3.14 8.19 -7.54
N ASN A 114 2.56 9.21 -6.89
CA ASN A 114 2.65 9.37 -5.44
C ASN A 114 1.92 8.24 -4.69
N ARG A 115 0.75 7.82 -5.18
CA ARG A 115 0.02 6.69 -4.61
C ARG A 115 0.81 5.39 -4.79
N GLU A 116 1.33 5.14 -5.98
CA GLU A 116 2.16 3.97 -6.26
C GLU A 116 3.39 3.93 -5.33
N LEU A 117 4.14 5.04 -5.23
CA LEU A 117 5.29 5.17 -4.32
C LEU A 117 4.91 4.95 -2.86
N SER A 118 3.80 5.55 -2.40
CA SER A 118 3.34 5.38 -1.02
C SER A 118 2.98 3.94 -0.69
N ILE A 119 2.38 3.20 -1.63
CA ILE A 119 2.04 1.79 -1.45
C ILE A 119 3.32 0.94 -1.41
N THR A 120 4.24 1.18 -2.34
CA THR A 120 5.51 0.45 -2.40
C THR A 120 6.34 0.64 -1.14
N ARG A 121 6.45 1.87 -0.62
CA ARG A 121 7.11 2.14 0.66
C ARG A 121 6.46 1.43 1.84
N LYS A 122 5.12 1.33 1.87
CA LYS A 122 4.42 0.56 2.91
C LYS A 122 4.73 -0.93 2.82
N ALA A 123 4.83 -1.49 1.61
CA ALA A 123 5.21 -2.87 1.41
C ALA A 123 6.66 -3.14 1.84
N ILE A 124 7.61 -2.29 1.40
CA ILE A 124 9.03 -2.38 1.77
C ILE A 124 9.21 -2.28 3.28
N CYS A 125 8.59 -1.30 3.93
CA CYS A 125 8.65 -1.15 5.39
C CYS A 125 8.07 -2.39 6.10
N TRP A 126 7.01 -3.00 5.55
CA TRP A 126 6.48 -4.24 6.09
C TRP A 126 7.45 -5.41 5.90
N TRP A 127 8.07 -5.57 4.71
CA TRP A 127 9.09 -6.60 4.45
C TRP A 127 10.35 -6.43 5.32
N GLN A 128 10.78 -5.20 5.58
CA GLN A 128 11.88 -4.91 6.52
C GLN A 128 11.54 -5.37 7.95
N ARG A 129 10.30 -5.13 8.41
CA ARG A 129 9.86 -5.63 9.73
C ARG A 129 9.79 -7.15 9.81
N GLN A 130 9.59 -7.83 8.69
CA GLN A 130 9.69 -9.29 8.60
C GLN A 130 11.14 -9.79 8.51
N GLY A 131 12.12 -8.89 8.36
CA GLY A 131 13.53 -9.23 8.17
C GLY A 131 13.86 -9.83 6.79
N TRP A 132 13.02 -9.62 5.78
CA TRP A 132 13.24 -10.18 4.44
C TRP A 132 14.22 -9.37 3.60
N ILE A 133 14.29 -8.07 3.89
CA ILE A 133 15.18 -7.10 3.26
C ILE A 133 15.68 -6.15 4.35
N GLU A 134 16.91 -5.66 4.21
CA GLU A 134 17.52 -4.75 5.19
C GLU A 134 17.41 -3.29 4.75
N ALA A 135 17.69 -3.01 3.47
CA ALA A 135 17.70 -1.66 2.91
C ALA A 135 16.36 -1.25 2.29
N ASP A 136 16.07 0.06 2.30
CA ASP A 136 14.98 0.66 1.53
C ASP A 136 15.52 1.15 0.18
N PRO A 137 15.20 0.48 -0.95
CA PRO A 137 15.67 0.88 -2.26
C PRO A 137 15.03 2.18 -2.75
N THR A 138 13.95 2.65 -2.12
CA THR A 138 13.24 3.89 -2.50
C THR A 138 13.83 5.15 -1.87
N ILE A 139 14.98 5.01 -1.20
CA ILE A 139 15.71 6.13 -0.62
C ILE A 139 16.03 7.17 -1.71
N GLY A 140 15.83 8.45 -1.40
CA GLY A 140 16.06 9.56 -2.33
C GLY A 140 14.96 9.80 -3.38
N ILE A 141 13.97 8.91 -3.53
CA ILE A 141 12.84 9.12 -4.45
C ILE A 141 11.80 10.01 -3.79
N GLU A 142 11.79 11.30 -4.09
CA GLU A 142 10.83 12.21 -3.49
C GLU A 142 9.45 12.16 -4.15
N ARG A 143 8.43 12.54 -3.38
CA ARG A 143 7.08 12.68 -3.92
C ARG A 143 7.05 13.81 -4.94
N ARG A 144 6.35 13.59 -6.05
CA ARG A 144 6.09 14.65 -7.03
C ARG A 144 5.12 15.66 -6.42
N PRO A 145 5.40 16.97 -6.51
CA PRO A 145 4.43 17.99 -6.11
C PRO A 145 3.12 17.80 -6.89
N ALA A 146 2.04 17.50 -6.17
CA ALA A 146 0.72 17.45 -6.78
C ALA A 146 0.31 18.88 -7.13
N PRO A 147 -0.17 19.14 -8.37
CA PRO A 147 -0.80 20.42 -8.67
C PRO A 147 -1.90 20.71 -7.64
N PRO A 148 -2.06 21.96 -7.17
CA PRO A 148 -3.16 22.31 -6.29
C PRO A 148 -4.48 21.84 -6.90
N ASP A 149 -5.37 21.29 -6.08
CA ASP A 149 -6.71 20.96 -6.55
C ASP A 149 -7.40 22.26 -6.99
N ARG A 150 -7.66 22.36 -8.30
CA ARG A 150 -8.32 23.50 -8.93
C ARG A 150 -9.77 23.17 -9.27
N THR A 151 -10.29 22.04 -8.77
CA THR A 151 -11.69 21.67 -8.93
C THR A 151 -12.54 22.73 -8.24
N LYS A 152 -13.19 23.57 -9.05
CA LYS A 152 -14.05 24.63 -8.53
C LYS A 152 -15.27 23.98 -7.89
N ALA A 153 -15.62 24.45 -6.70
CA ALA A 153 -16.93 24.16 -6.12
C ALA A 153 -18.03 24.59 -7.10
N LEU A 154 -19.09 23.80 -7.19
CA LEU A 154 -20.25 24.16 -7.98
C LEU A 154 -20.90 25.41 -7.39
N ALA A 155 -21.14 26.41 -8.22
CA ALA A 155 -21.89 27.60 -7.83
C ALA A 155 -23.37 27.26 -7.58
N GLU A 156 -24.07 28.08 -6.80
CA GLU A 156 -25.47 27.85 -6.42
C GLU A 156 -26.39 27.66 -7.64
N ASN A 157 -26.17 28.44 -8.70
CA ASN A 157 -26.91 28.30 -9.95
C ASN A 157 -26.64 26.96 -10.66
N GLN A 158 -25.42 26.43 -10.57
CA GLN A 158 -25.06 25.13 -11.12
C GLN A 158 -25.68 23.99 -10.30
N ILE A 159 -25.72 24.13 -8.97
CA ILE A 159 -26.41 23.21 -8.07
C ILE A 159 -27.92 23.22 -8.36
N ALA A 160 -28.52 24.40 -8.53
CA ALA A 160 -29.93 24.53 -8.89
C ALA A 160 -30.23 23.91 -10.27
N ALA A 161 -29.32 24.03 -11.24
CA ALA A 161 -29.44 23.38 -12.54
C ALA A 161 -29.35 21.84 -12.42
N LEU A 162 -28.46 21.33 -11.55
CA LEU A 162 -28.33 19.90 -11.28
C LEU A 162 -29.65 19.29 -10.77
N TRP A 163 -30.39 20.01 -9.91
CA TRP A 163 -31.69 19.58 -9.39
C TRP A 163 -32.80 19.52 -10.44
N ARG A 164 -32.65 20.27 -11.53
CA ARG A 164 -33.60 20.32 -12.64
C ARG A 164 -33.33 19.29 -13.74
N LEU A 165 -32.18 18.62 -13.71
CA LEU A 165 -31.87 17.58 -14.70
C LEU A 165 -32.92 16.47 -14.67
N ASP A 166 -33.32 15.99 -15.84
CA ASP A 166 -34.22 14.84 -15.96
C ASP A 166 -33.40 13.55 -15.87
N VAL A 167 -33.10 13.16 -14.63
CA VAL A 167 -32.43 11.90 -14.27
C VAL A 167 -33.30 11.12 -13.29
N ALA A 168 -33.05 9.83 -13.18
CA ALA A 168 -33.79 8.97 -12.27
C ALA A 168 -33.71 9.46 -10.82
N LEU A 169 -34.78 9.20 -10.06
CA LEU A 169 -34.96 9.71 -8.69
C LEU A 169 -33.83 9.25 -7.75
N ARG A 170 -33.30 8.05 -7.97
CA ARG A 170 -32.17 7.50 -7.19
C ARG A 170 -30.94 8.39 -7.28
N GLU A 171 -30.62 8.88 -8.47
CA GLU A 171 -29.47 9.76 -8.73
C GLU A 171 -29.70 11.13 -8.07
N LYS A 172 -30.90 11.70 -8.18
CA LYS A 172 -31.25 12.96 -7.50
C LYS A 172 -31.12 12.85 -5.99
N THR A 173 -31.66 11.78 -5.40
CA THR A 173 -31.57 11.53 -3.96
C THR A 173 -30.12 11.36 -3.51
N CYS A 174 -29.32 10.60 -4.25
CA CYS A 174 -27.89 10.44 -3.97
C CYS A 174 -27.17 11.79 -3.95
N TRP A 175 -27.37 12.61 -4.98
CA TRP A 175 -26.73 13.93 -5.06
C TRP A 175 -27.19 14.86 -3.93
N LYS A 176 -28.47 14.84 -3.57
CA LYS A 176 -29.01 15.64 -2.47
C LYS A 176 -28.39 15.24 -1.13
N LEU A 177 -28.27 13.94 -0.87
CA LEU A 177 -27.60 13.42 0.32
C LEU A 177 -26.13 13.84 0.38
N LEU A 178 -25.39 13.70 -0.73
CA LEU A 178 -23.98 14.13 -0.79
C LEU A 178 -23.82 15.62 -0.51
N TYR A 179 -24.70 16.46 -1.05
CA TYR A 179 -24.69 17.90 -0.83
C TYR A 179 -24.99 18.28 0.63
N GLU A 180 -25.91 17.56 1.28
CA GLU A 180 -26.33 17.86 2.66
C GLU A 180 -25.41 17.25 3.72
N SER A 181 -24.61 16.23 3.36
CA SER A 181 -23.69 15.54 4.27
C SER A 181 -22.24 16.01 4.21
N ALA A 182 -21.90 16.88 3.25
CA ALA A 182 -20.56 17.46 3.09
C ALA A 182 -20.34 18.65 4.05
#